data_AF-A0A2W5HUG8-F1
#
_entry.id   AF-A0A2W5HUG8-F1
#
_cell.length_a   1.000
_cell.length_b   1.000
_cell.length_c   1.000
_cell.angle_alpha   90.00
_cell.angle_beta   90.00
_cell.angle_gamma   90.00
#
_symmetry.space_group_name_H-M   'P 1'
#
loop_
_entity.id
_entity.type
_entity.pdbx_description
1 polymer ?
#
loop_
_entity_poly.entity_id
_entity_poly.type
_entity_poly.pdbx_seq_one_letter_code
_entity_poly.pdbx_strand_id
1 'polypeptide(L)'
;MVFSNQFQFHKVHAMSDVSRAVIYSFQEAGLSVSPPFLVINDNLFEMKLPFPAADFWNPETEKQPEGQKYKSILLMAPKQKTETRYLLALALRHIEADGVLAVAATNDAGGKSLGKVLKEFGLNLTDISKHKCRVVWTAKPQEACGDSVDEAIKQGQPQQRADGLWSQPGVFSWETLDKGTALLLPHLSFGLSGKGADFGCGIGVIGMAIMPSASIKKLICVDRDIRALECAEKNLADWKEKIEIRQADLSKPIDLCNLDFIVMNPPFHTGKKETLELGKTFITNAFSSLKSGGILLMVANSHLPYEELVGEKFSSHKIVSQEKGFKIIEAIK
;
A
#
# COMPACT_ATOMS: atom_id res chain seq x y z
N MET A 1 -6.68 32.01 9.42
CA MET A 1 -7.96 31.48 9.94
C MET A 1 -7.60 30.22 10.71
N VAL A 2 -7.61 30.29 12.05
CA VAL A 2 -7.20 29.21 12.94
C VAL A 2 -8.40 28.30 13.10
N PHE A 3 -8.35 27.08 12.56
CA PHE A 3 -9.46 26.15 12.68
C PHE A 3 -9.37 25.43 14.04
N SER A 4 -9.95 26.02 15.08
CA SER A 4 -10.08 25.35 16.39
C SER A 4 -11.53 25.07 16.79
N ASN A 5 -12.52 25.86 16.36
CA ASN A 5 -13.90 25.76 16.87
C ASN A 5 -15.03 25.65 15.81
N GLN A 6 -14.74 25.52 14.52
CA GLN A 6 -15.78 25.54 13.46
C GLN A 6 -16.09 24.18 12.80
N PHE A 7 -15.41 23.09 13.18
CA PHE A 7 -15.71 21.78 12.61
C PHE A 7 -16.94 21.16 13.27
N GLN A 8 -18.09 21.27 12.62
CA GLN A 8 -19.26 20.45 12.95
C GLN A 8 -19.03 19.02 12.46
N PHE A 9 -18.34 18.23 13.27
CA PHE A 9 -18.27 16.78 13.08
C PHE A 9 -19.65 16.20 13.45
N HIS A 10 -20.49 15.96 12.45
CA HIS A 10 -21.80 15.36 12.67
C HIS A 10 -21.63 13.96 13.27
N LYS A 11 -22.55 13.54 14.15
CA LYS A 11 -22.60 12.16 14.64
C LYS A 11 -22.93 11.24 13.46
N VAL A 12 -21.90 10.68 12.83
CA VAL A 12 -22.05 9.67 11.78
C VAL A 12 -21.74 8.30 12.38
N HIS A 13 -22.52 7.28 12.01
CA HIS A 13 -22.30 5.91 12.44
C HIS A 13 -20.96 5.36 11.88
N ALA A 14 -20.26 4.62 12.74
CA ALA A 14 -18.96 3.97 12.53
C ALA A 14 -17.78 4.90 12.13
N MET A 15 -17.31 5.70 13.09
CA MET A 15 -15.97 6.33 13.03
C MET A 15 -14.88 5.38 13.55
N SER A 16 -13.76 5.30 12.83
CA SER A 16 -12.54 4.64 13.31
C SER A 16 -12.04 5.24 14.63
N ASP A 17 -11.33 4.44 15.42
CA ASP A 17 -10.72 4.88 16.68
C ASP A 17 -9.73 6.05 16.47
N VAL A 18 -8.98 6.04 15.37
CA VAL A 18 -8.02 7.11 15.06
C VAL A 18 -8.73 8.40 14.67
N SER A 19 -9.81 8.32 13.87
CA SER A 19 -10.66 9.48 13.56
C SER A 19 -11.16 10.15 14.84
N ARG A 20 -11.64 9.36 15.82
CA ARG A 20 -12.13 9.90 17.11
C ARG A 20 -11.03 10.57 17.91
N ALA A 21 -9.83 9.99 17.93
CA ALA A 21 -8.69 10.58 18.63
C ALA A 21 -8.24 11.90 17.98
N VAL A 22 -8.22 11.98 16.65
CA VAL A 22 -7.90 13.21 15.91
C VAL A 22 -8.96 14.28 16.20
N ILE A 23 -10.25 13.97 16.10
CA ILE A 23 -11.31 14.94 16.43
C ILE A 23 -11.18 15.45 17.87
N TYR A 24 -10.96 14.54 18.82
CA TYR A 24 -10.75 14.93 20.22
C TYR A 24 -9.54 15.87 20.38
N SER A 25 -8.46 15.66 19.60
CA SER A 25 -7.31 16.56 19.66
C SER A 25 -7.63 17.99 19.23
N PHE A 26 -8.50 18.16 18.22
CA PHE A 26 -8.96 19.48 17.76
C PHE A 26 -9.92 20.15 18.76
N GLN A 27 -10.88 19.39 19.28
CA GLN A 27 -11.96 19.94 20.10
C GLN A 27 -11.54 20.20 21.55
N GLU A 28 -10.75 19.30 22.12
CA GLU A 28 -10.52 19.24 23.58
C GLU A 28 -9.05 19.36 23.97
N ALA A 29 -8.11 19.08 23.06
CA ALA A 29 -6.68 19.06 23.37
C ALA A 29 -5.88 20.23 22.75
N GLY A 30 -6.55 21.16 22.07
CA GLY A 30 -5.93 22.39 21.57
C GLY A 30 -5.08 22.23 20.30
N LEU A 31 -5.19 21.12 19.57
CA LEU A 31 -4.62 21.04 18.23
C LEU A 31 -5.33 22.05 17.32
N SER A 32 -4.56 22.86 16.61
CA SER A 32 -5.10 23.74 15.59
C SER A 32 -4.25 23.74 14.33
N VAL A 33 -4.92 23.86 13.19
CA VAL A 33 -4.32 23.84 11.86
C VAL A 33 -4.75 25.06 11.05
N SER A 34 -3.97 25.40 10.02
CA SER A 34 -4.21 26.50 9.10
C SER A 34 -3.92 26.08 7.65
N PRO A 35 -4.63 26.62 6.65
CA PRO A 35 -4.37 26.33 5.25
C PRO A 35 -3.14 27.13 4.74
N PRO A 36 -2.39 26.64 3.74
CA PRO A 36 -2.57 25.36 3.05
C PRO A 36 -2.34 24.16 3.98
N PHE A 37 -3.24 23.17 3.92
CA PHE A 37 -3.29 22.01 4.81
C PHE A 37 -3.22 20.72 4.00
N LEU A 38 -2.34 19.80 4.38
CA LEU A 38 -2.20 18.48 3.75
C LEU A 38 -2.63 17.37 4.71
N VAL A 39 -3.39 16.41 4.21
CA VAL A 39 -3.64 15.13 4.91
C VAL A 39 -2.91 14.02 4.17
N ILE A 40 -2.04 13.30 4.88
CA ILE A 40 -1.29 12.15 4.35
C ILE A 40 -1.91 10.85 4.89
N ASN A 41 -2.15 9.87 4.01
CA ASN A 41 -2.81 8.59 4.32
C ASN A 41 -4.26 8.75 4.83
N ASP A 42 -5.09 9.48 4.08
CA ASP A 42 -6.49 9.72 4.45
C ASP A 42 -7.36 8.46 4.42
N ASN A 43 -6.97 7.44 3.65
CA ASN A 43 -7.59 6.13 3.58
C ASN A 43 -7.64 5.39 4.94
N LEU A 44 -6.82 5.80 5.92
CA LEU A 44 -6.89 5.31 7.29
C LEU A 44 -8.06 5.91 8.08
N PHE A 45 -8.72 6.93 7.54
CA PHE A 45 -10.02 7.35 8.03
C PHE A 45 -11.11 6.63 7.23
N GLU A 46 -11.81 5.69 7.87
CA GLU A 46 -13.03 5.08 7.31
C GLU A 46 -14.06 6.14 6.85
N MET A 47 -13.93 7.38 7.32
CA MET A 47 -14.60 8.57 6.79
C MET A 47 -13.62 9.72 6.58
N LYS A 48 -13.68 10.38 5.42
CA LYS A 48 -12.97 11.65 5.20
C LYS A 48 -13.41 12.67 6.25
N LEU A 49 -12.48 13.06 7.12
CA LEU A 49 -12.70 14.17 8.04
C LEU A 49 -13.02 15.42 7.20
N PRO A 50 -14.07 16.19 7.54
CA PRO A 50 -14.50 17.33 6.74
C PRO A 50 -13.54 18.50 6.93
N PHE A 51 -12.38 18.45 6.28
CA PHE A 51 -11.42 19.55 6.22
C PHE A 51 -11.62 20.29 4.90
N PRO A 52 -12.44 21.37 4.85
CA PRO A 52 -12.59 22.16 3.65
C PRO A 52 -11.24 22.79 3.30
N ALA A 53 -10.85 22.71 2.03
CA ALA A 53 -9.57 23.21 1.49
C ALA A 53 -8.31 22.46 1.96
N ALA A 54 -8.42 21.18 2.34
CA ALA A 54 -7.26 20.31 2.49
C ALA A 54 -6.87 19.66 1.16
N ASP A 55 -5.56 19.61 0.89
CA ASP A 55 -4.99 18.68 -0.09
C ASP A 55 -4.87 17.30 0.55
N PHE A 56 -4.91 16.26 -0.27
CA PHE A 56 -4.78 14.86 0.15
C PHE A 56 -3.64 14.21 -0.61
N TRP A 57 -2.86 13.40 0.10
CA TRP A 57 -1.81 12.60 -0.52
C TRP A 57 -1.78 11.20 0.09
N ASN A 58 -1.94 10.19 -0.77
CA ASN A 58 -1.72 8.80 -0.41
C ASN A 58 -0.48 8.26 -1.15
N PRO A 59 0.66 8.04 -0.46
CA PRO A 59 1.89 7.52 -1.05
C PRO A 59 1.73 6.14 -1.71
N GLU A 60 0.71 5.35 -1.36
CA GLU A 60 0.42 4.10 -2.06
C GLU A 60 -0.13 4.37 -3.46
N THR A 61 -0.93 5.41 -3.67
CA THR A 61 -1.68 5.57 -4.92
C THR A 61 -1.27 6.79 -5.74
N GLU A 62 -0.51 7.71 -5.15
CA GLU A 62 -0.22 9.01 -5.72
C GLU A 62 1.26 9.36 -5.55
N LYS A 63 1.82 10.02 -6.57
CA LYS A 63 3.17 10.57 -6.49
C LYS A 63 3.21 11.68 -5.43
N GLN A 64 4.40 11.84 -4.84
CA GLN A 64 4.66 12.89 -3.87
C GLN A 64 4.37 14.28 -4.48
N PRO A 65 3.70 15.20 -3.75
CA PRO A 65 3.54 16.58 -4.18
C PRO A 65 4.90 17.26 -4.40
N GLU A 66 5.12 17.92 -5.55
CA GLU A 66 6.37 18.61 -5.85
C GLU A 66 6.32 20.08 -5.43
N GLY A 67 7.35 20.56 -4.73
CA GLY A 67 7.58 21.99 -4.44
C GLY A 67 6.58 22.69 -3.50
N GLN A 68 5.41 22.10 -3.25
CA GLN A 68 4.38 22.70 -2.42
C GLN A 68 4.73 22.67 -0.92
N LYS A 69 4.45 23.79 -0.25
CA LYS A 69 4.61 23.95 1.20
C LYS A 69 3.26 24.10 1.87
N TYR A 70 3.17 23.60 3.10
CA TYR A 70 1.95 23.55 3.89
C TYR A 70 2.17 24.22 5.25
N LYS A 71 1.16 24.95 5.74
CA LYS A 71 1.14 25.48 7.12
C LYS A 71 0.73 24.44 8.13
N SER A 72 0.09 23.38 7.68
CA SER A 72 -0.29 22.26 8.53
C SER A 72 -0.24 20.96 7.76
N ILE A 73 0.18 19.89 8.41
CA ILE A 73 0.14 18.54 7.86
C ILE A 73 -0.42 17.61 8.93
N LEU A 74 -1.41 16.80 8.55
CA LEU A 74 -1.90 15.69 9.36
C LEU A 74 -1.47 14.37 8.70
N LEU A 75 -0.57 13.63 9.35
CA LEU A 75 -0.08 12.34 8.89
C LEU A 75 -0.75 11.20 9.67
N MET A 76 -1.36 10.28 8.94
CA MET A 76 -1.78 9.00 9.51
C MET A 76 -0.63 8.01 9.36
N ALA A 77 0.06 7.75 10.47
CA ALA A 77 1.28 6.97 10.45
C ALA A 77 0.95 5.49 10.14
N PRO A 78 1.61 4.90 9.12
CA PRO A 78 1.46 3.48 8.82
C PRO A 78 2.12 2.64 9.92
N LYS A 79 1.82 1.34 9.92
CA LYS A 79 2.30 0.41 10.95
C LYS A 79 3.81 0.17 10.90
N GLN A 80 4.43 0.28 9.72
CA GLN A 80 5.83 -0.04 9.54
C GLN A 80 6.73 1.14 9.96
N LYS A 81 7.62 0.91 10.92
CA LYS A 81 8.45 1.96 11.53
C LYS A 81 9.29 2.76 10.51
N THR A 82 9.95 2.10 9.55
CA THR A 82 10.80 2.78 8.57
C THR A 82 9.98 3.67 7.65
N GLU A 83 8.84 3.17 7.14
CA GLU A 83 7.87 3.96 6.39
C GLU A 83 7.31 5.13 7.22
N THR A 84 6.96 4.92 8.49
CA THR A 84 6.52 6.02 9.37
C THR A 84 7.57 7.11 9.46
N ARG A 85 8.84 6.76 9.69
CA ARG A 85 9.95 7.72 9.77
C ARG A 85 10.14 8.47 8.46
N TYR A 86 10.04 7.76 7.34
CA TYR A 86 10.13 8.33 6.01
C TYR A 86 9.06 9.38 5.76
N LEU A 87 7.78 9.04 5.99
CA LEU A 87 6.67 9.95 5.78
C LEU A 87 6.70 11.15 6.74
N LEU A 88 7.16 10.95 7.98
CA LEU A 88 7.40 12.06 8.91
C LEU A 88 8.48 13.01 8.39
N ALA A 89 9.57 12.47 7.87
CA ALA A 89 10.66 13.26 7.32
C ALA A 89 10.22 14.04 6.06
N LEU A 90 9.44 13.41 5.17
CA LEU A 90 8.84 14.09 4.02
C LEU A 90 7.85 15.17 4.45
N ALA A 91 7.00 14.90 5.44
CA ALA A 91 6.09 15.90 6.00
C ALA A 91 6.87 17.11 6.54
N LEU A 92 7.98 16.90 7.26
CA LEU A 92 8.85 17.99 7.71
C LEU A 92 9.49 18.77 6.56
N ARG A 93 9.78 18.12 5.42
CA ARG A 93 10.24 18.81 4.20
C ARG A 93 9.12 19.61 3.53
N HIS A 94 7.86 19.18 3.63
CA HIS A 94 6.71 19.88 3.04
C HIS A 94 6.08 20.95 3.95
N ILE A 95 6.40 20.97 5.23
CA ILE A 95 5.83 21.95 6.14
C ILE A 95 6.69 23.24 6.22
N GLU A 96 6.02 24.39 6.24
CA GLU A 96 6.61 25.72 6.44
C GLU A 96 7.23 25.84 7.84
N ALA A 97 8.14 26.81 8.01
CA ALA A 97 8.58 27.19 9.36
C ALA A 97 7.38 27.62 10.20
N ASP A 98 7.37 27.24 11.48
CA ASP A 98 6.27 27.44 12.44
C ASP A 98 4.96 26.72 12.08
N GLY A 99 4.94 25.94 10.99
CA GLY A 99 3.79 25.14 10.61
C GLY A 99 3.54 23.95 11.55
N VAL A 100 2.29 23.50 11.65
CA VAL A 100 1.87 22.44 12.57
C VAL A 100 1.90 21.06 11.92
N LEU A 101 2.78 20.18 12.37
CA LEU A 101 2.74 18.76 12.03
C LEU A 101 1.96 18.01 13.11
N ALA A 102 0.87 17.38 12.75
CA ALA A 102 0.12 16.44 13.57
C ALA A 102 0.24 15.03 13.00
N VAL A 103 0.36 14.05 13.88
CA VAL A 103 0.57 12.65 13.50
C VAL A 103 -0.30 11.77 14.39
N ALA A 104 -1.05 10.86 13.78
CA ALA A 104 -1.90 9.93 14.51
C ALA A 104 -1.67 8.48 14.08
N ALA A 105 -1.72 7.58 15.05
CA ALA A 105 -1.75 6.13 14.81
C ALA A 105 -2.44 5.41 15.96
N THR A 106 -2.98 4.22 15.67
CA THR A 106 -3.38 3.29 16.73
C THR A 106 -2.15 2.83 17.53
N ASN A 107 -2.37 2.43 18.78
CA ASN A 107 -1.29 1.96 19.64
C ASN A 107 -0.60 0.69 19.11
N ASP A 108 -1.34 -0.18 18.43
CA ASP A 108 -0.85 -1.41 17.78
C ASP A 108 -0.25 -1.16 16.39
N ALA A 109 -0.44 0.03 15.81
CA ALA A 109 0.26 0.51 14.62
C ALA A 109 1.45 1.44 14.96
N GLY A 110 1.98 1.35 16.19
CA GLY A 110 3.19 2.10 16.57
C GLY A 110 2.96 3.48 17.15
N GLY A 111 1.70 3.88 17.44
CA GLY A 111 1.35 5.18 18.04
C GLY A 111 2.17 5.53 19.29
N LYS A 112 2.46 4.55 20.15
CA LYS A 112 3.29 4.73 21.36
C LYS A 112 4.72 5.19 21.06
N SER A 113 5.23 4.93 19.86
CA SER A 113 6.60 5.26 19.46
C SER A 113 6.74 6.61 18.76
N LEU A 114 5.63 7.23 18.32
CA LEU A 114 5.63 8.49 17.56
C LEU A 114 6.37 9.60 18.30
N GLY A 115 6.12 9.74 19.61
CA GLY A 115 6.78 10.77 20.42
C GLY A 115 8.29 10.56 20.54
N LYS A 116 8.77 9.32 20.50
CA LYS A 116 10.21 9.04 20.48
C LYS A 116 10.81 9.44 19.12
N VAL A 117 10.16 9.05 18.02
CA VAL A 117 10.63 9.36 16.66
C VAL A 117 10.71 10.87 16.41
N LEU A 118 9.68 11.63 16.79
CA LEU A 118 9.69 13.08 16.60
C LEU A 118 10.73 13.79 17.49
N LYS A 119 11.00 13.28 18.70
CA LYS A 119 12.11 13.78 19.54
C LYS A 119 13.48 13.50 18.93
N GLU A 120 13.66 12.35 18.28
CA GLU A 120 14.88 12.04 17.52
C GLU A 120 15.09 13.02 16.35
N PHE A 121 14.02 13.60 15.82
CA PHE A 121 14.09 14.68 14.82
C PHE A 121 14.25 16.08 15.44
N GLY A 122 14.48 16.18 16.76
CA GLY A 122 14.71 17.43 17.47
C GLY A 122 13.44 18.24 17.75
N LEU A 123 12.25 17.62 17.71
CA LEU A 123 10.98 18.33 17.83
C LEU A 123 10.43 18.30 19.27
N ASN A 124 9.89 19.44 19.70
CA ASN A 124 9.13 19.56 20.94
C ASN A 124 7.68 19.17 20.70
N LEU A 125 7.10 18.38 21.59
CA LEU A 125 5.86 17.66 21.29
C LEU A 125 4.76 17.97 22.31
N THR A 126 3.53 18.04 21.81
CA THR A 126 2.33 17.80 22.60
C THR A 126 1.72 16.49 22.14
N ASP A 127 1.16 15.73 23.07
CA ASP A 127 0.54 14.45 22.74
C ASP A 127 -0.69 14.16 23.58
N ILE A 128 -1.55 13.31 23.04
CA ILE A 128 -2.65 12.69 23.77
C ILE A 128 -2.72 11.20 23.47
N SER A 129 -3.23 10.45 24.45
CA SER A 129 -3.68 9.07 24.25
C SER A 129 -5.19 8.99 24.43
N LYS A 130 -5.93 8.68 23.37
CA LYS A 130 -7.40 8.57 23.39
C LYS A 130 -7.85 7.50 22.40
N HIS A 131 -8.93 6.78 22.72
CA HIS A 131 -9.49 5.74 21.83
C HIS A 131 -8.45 4.72 21.34
N LYS A 132 -7.57 4.24 22.23
CA LYS A 132 -6.46 3.32 21.89
C LYS A 132 -5.50 3.85 20.80
N CYS A 133 -5.51 5.15 20.56
CA CYS A 133 -4.64 5.83 19.61
C CYS A 133 -3.77 6.86 20.32
N ARG A 134 -2.68 7.22 19.65
CA ARG A 134 -1.82 8.35 20.01
C ARG A 134 -1.95 9.41 18.93
N VAL A 135 -2.16 10.65 19.34
CA VAL A 135 -2.01 11.83 18.48
C VAL A 135 -0.87 12.66 19.05
N VAL A 136 0.10 13.00 18.23
CA VAL A 136 1.26 13.82 18.59
C VAL A 136 1.33 14.99 17.62
N TRP A 137 1.51 16.21 18.12
CA TRP A 137 1.70 17.36 17.25
C TRP A 137 2.79 18.29 17.75
N THR A 138 3.31 19.09 16.82
CA THR A 138 4.45 19.98 17.02
C THR A 138 4.42 21.11 16.00
N ALA A 139 4.95 22.26 16.37
CA ALA A 139 5.28 23.31 15.40
C ALA A 139 6.70 23.05 14.89
N LYS A 140 6.91 23.10 13.57
CA LYS A 140 8.24 22.94 12.99
C LYS A 140 9.12 24.14 13.38
N PRO A 141 10.25 23.93 14.08
CA PRO A 141 11.19 25.00 14.37
C PRO A 141 11.77 25.63 13.08
N GLN A 142 12.14 26.90 13.15
CA GLN A 142 12.69 27.67 12.03
C GLN A 142 13.96 27.06 11.41
N GLU A 143 14.77 26.37 12.23
CA GLU A 143 16.02 25.68 11.83
C GLU A 143 15.88 24.14 11.77
N ALA A 144 14.67 23.59 11.94
CA ALA A 144 14.52 22.14 11.98
C ALA A 144 14.55 21.53 10.58
N CYS A 145 15.61 20.76 10.30
CA CYS A 145 15.72 19.57 9.45
C CYS A 145 17.20 19.15 9.47
N GLY A 146 17.65 18.50 10.54
CA GLY A 146 19.02 18.01 10.68
C GLY A 146 19.24 16.63 10.04
N ASP A 147 20.45 16.08 10.20
CA ASP A 147 20.91 14.81 9.62
C ASP A 147 19.94 13.63 9.83
N SER A 148 19.20 13.60 10.94
CA SER A 148 18.22 12.54 11.23
C SER A 148 17.03 12.52 10.26
N VAL A 149 16.63 13.68 9.73
CA VAL A 149 15.56 13.81 8.73
C VAL A 149 16.05 13.28 7.40
N ASP A 150 17.27 13.65 7.00
CA ASP A 150 17.88 13.19 5.76
C ASP A 150 18.17 11.69 5.76
N GLU A 151 18.65 11.16 6.88
CA GLU A 151 18.84 9.73 7.05
C GLU A 151 17.51 8.97 6.97
N ALA A 152 16.43 9.51 7.54
CA ALA A 152 15.10 8.90 7.42
C ALA A 152 14.57 8.92 5.97
N ILE A 153 14.83 9.99 5.21
CA ILE A 153 14.52 10.04 3.77
C ILE A 153 15.29 8.97 3.01
N LYS A 154 16.61 8.92 3.23
CA LYS A 154 17.50 7.95 2.59
C LYS A 154 17.12 6.50 2.90
N GLN A 155 16.72 6.21 4.14
CA GLN A 155 16.30 4.87 4.55
C GLN A 155 14.93 4.47 3.98
N GLY A 156 14.05 5.43 3.70
CA GLY A 156 12.67 5.18 3.29
C GLY A 156 12.39 5.27 1.79
N GLN A 157 13.32 5.81 1.00
CA GLN A 157 13.22 5.85 -0.45
C GLN A 157 13.41 4.46 -1.09
N PRO A 158 13.01 4.27 -2.37
CA PRO A 158 13.30 3.04 -3.11
C PRO A 158 14.79 2.73 -3.10
N GLN A 159 15.14 1.46 -2.82
CA GLN A 159 16.52 0.99 -2.69
C GLN A 159 16.63 -0.49 -3.07
N GLN A 160 17.84 -0.93 -3.41
CA GLN A 160 18.10 -2.35 -3.65
C GLN A 160 18.24 -3.11 -2.33
N ARG A 161 17.59 -4.27 -2.26
CA ARG A 161 17.75 -5.26 -1.20
C ARG A 161 19.07 -6.03 -1.38
N ALA A 162 19.39 -6.87 -0.41
CA ALA A 162 20.58 -7.73 -0.46
C ALA A 162 20.57 -8.72 -1.65
N ASP A 163 19.40 -9.06 -2.19
CA ASP A 163 19.23 -9.91 -3.38
C ASP A 163 19.26 -9.12 -4.71
N GLY A 164 19.54 -7.81 -4.66
CA GLY A 164 19.66 -6.94 -5.83
C GLY A 164 18.33 -6.37 -6.35
N LEU A 165 17.19 -6.84 -5.83
CA LEU A 165 15.87 -6.33 -6.22
C LEU A 165 15.61 -4.95 -5.59
N TRP A 166 15.14 -4.01 -6.39
CA TRP A 166 14.56 -2.76 -5.92
C TRP A 166 13.28 -3.02 -5.14
N SER A 167 13.19 -2.37 -3.98
CA SER A 167 11.99 -2.34 -3.14
C SER A 167 11.97 -1.03 -2.34
N GLN A 168 10.94 -0.85 -1.52
CA GLN A 168 10.80 0.33 -0.67
C GLN A 168 10.11 -0.05 0.65
N PRO A 169 10.55 0.49 1.80
CA PRO A 169 9.78 0.41 3.04
C PRO A 169 8.32 0.80 2.85
N GLY A 170 7.41 0.00 3.40
CA GLY A 170 5.95 0.14 3.22
C GLY A 170 5.37 -0.75 2.11
N VAL A 171 6.16 -1.13 1.10
CA VAL A 171 5.70 -2.05 0.04
C VAL A 171 5.57 -3.47 0.60
N PHE A 172 4.63 -4.24 0.03
CA PHE A 172 4.44 -5.64 0.41
C PHE A 172 5.75 -6.44 0.28
N SER A 173 6.08 -7.18 1.33
CA SER A 173 7.27 -8.03 1.41
C SER A 173 8.59 -7.31 1.11
N TRP A 174 8.74 -6.04 1.53
CA TRP A 174 9.88 -5.23 1.12
C TRP A 174 11.28 -5.73 1.55
N GLU A 175 11.40 -6.51 2.62
CA GLU A 175 12.72 -7.03 3.10
C GLU A 175 13.06 -8.41 2.54
N THR A 176 12.05 -9.23 2.29
CA THR A 176 12.21 -10.68 2.06
C THR A 176 11.27 -11.16 0.97
N LEU A 177 11.59 -12.25 0.29
CA LEU A 177 10.65 -12.93 -0.59
C LEU A 177 9.42 -13.44 0.20
N ASP A 178 8.22 -13.17 -0.31
CA ASP A 178 6.97 -13.70 0.26
C ASP A 178 6.91 -15.23 0.15
N LYS A 179 6.36 -15.89 1.18
CA LYS A 179 6.29 -17.35 1.23
C LYS A 179 5.34 -17.94 0.20
N GLY A 180 4.22 -17.28 -0.07
CA GLY A 180 3.26 -17.67 -1.11
C GLY A 180 3.90 -17.53 -2.49
N THR A 181 4.53 -16.39 -2.76
CA THR A 181 5.28 -16.18 -4.00
C THR A 181 6.37 -17.23 -4.16
N ALA A 182 7.18 -17.49 -3.14
CA ALA A 182 8.24 -18.51 -3.17
C ALA A 182 7.71 -19.92 -3.50
N LEU A 183 6.50 -20.27 -3.01
CA LEU A 183 5.85 -21.53 -3.36
C LEU A 183 5.35 -21.55 -4.80
N LEU A 184 4.90 -20.40 -5.33
CA LEU A 184 4.42 -20.28 -6.70
C LEU A 184 5.54 -20.39 -7.74
N LEU A 185 6.73 -19.84 -7.46
CA LEU A 185 7.82 -19.71 -8.45
C LEU A 185 8.17 -21.00 -9.20
N PRO A 186 8.32 -22.18 -8.55
CA PRO A 186 8.66 -23.43 -9.23
C PRO A 186 7.59 -23.93 -10.21
N HIS A 187 6.37 -23.42 -10.13
CA HIS A 187 5.25 -23.83 -10.97
C HIS A 187 5.01 -22.90 -12.17
N LEU A 188 5.74 -21.77 -12.26
CA LEU A 188 5.58 -20.78 -13.32
C LEU A 188 6.11 -21.24 -14.69
N SER A 189 7.05 -22.18 -14.71
CA SER A 189 7.70 -22.64 -15.95
C SER A 189 6.85 -23.57 -16.82
N PHE A 190 5.67 -23.99 -16.35
CA PHE A 190 4.81 -24.92 -17.08
C PHE A 190 3.65 -24.19 -17.79
N GLY A 191 3.66 -24.23 -19.12
CA GLY A 191 2.48 -23.91 -19.95
C GLY A 191 2.19 -22.43 -20.21
N LEU A 192 2.88 -21.48 -19.55
CA LEU A 192 2.67 -20.05 -19.79
C LEU A 192 3.27 -19.63 -21.14
N SER A 193 2.46 -19.01 -21.99
CA SER A 193 2.88 -18.49 -23.30
C SER A 193 1.98 -17.33 -23.74
N GLY A 194 2.48 -16.46 -24.59
CA GLY A 194 1.70 -15.35 -25.14
C GLY A 194 1.70 -14.10 -24.27
N LYS A 195 0.57 -13.39 -24.25
CA LYS A 195 0.31 -12.17 -23.49
C LYS A 195 -0.38 -12.53 -22.18
N GLY A 196 0.20 -12.16 -21.04
CA GLY A 196 -0.43 -12.37 -19.75
C GLY A 196 -0.39 -11.17 -18.82
N ALA A 197 -0.87 -11.36 -17.60
CA ALA A 197 -0.80 -10.36 -16.53
C ALA A 197 -0.37 -10.96 -15.19
N ASP A 198 0.29 -10.15 -14.39
CA ASP A 198 0.62 -10.40 -13.00
C ASP A 198 -0.27 -9.50 -12.14
N PHE A 199 -1.27 -10.08 -11.48
CA PHE A 199 -2.27 -9.37 -10.69
C PHE A 199 -1.83 -9.26 -9.23
N GLY A 200 -1.58 -8.03 -8.77
CA GLY A 200 -0.90 -7.78 -7.51
C GLY A 200 0.60 -8.03 -7.62
N CYS A 201 1.21 -7.52 -8.69
CA CYS A 201 2.59 -7.83 -9.06
C CYS A 201 3.64 -7.37 -8.03
N GLY A 202 3.28 -6.46 -7.12
CA GLY A 202 4.20 -5.90 -6.14
C GLY A 202 5.45 -5.32 -6.83
N ILE A 203 6.63 -5.72 -6.37
CA ILE A 203 7.91 -5.32 -6.97
C ILE A 203 8.31 -6.15 -8.21
N GLY A 204 7.40 -6.93 -8.79
CA GLY A 204 7.60 -7.66 -10.05
C GLY A 204 8.30 -9.02 -9.93
N VAL A 205 8.35 -9.64 -8.75
CA VAL A 205 9.09 -10.89 -8.53
C VAL A 205 8.59 -12.05 -9.41
N ILE A 206 7.28 -12.20 -9.57
CA ILE A 206 6.71 -13.23 -10.43
C ILE A 206 7.07 -12.93 -11.89
N GLY A 207 6.98 -11.67 -12.31
CA GLY A 207 7.49 -11.19 -13.60
C GLY A 207 8.94 -11.61 -13.86
N MET A 208 9.84 -11.36 -12.90
CA MET A 208 11.26 -11.72 -13.02
C MET A 208 11.48 -13.21 -13.30
N ALA A 209 10.59 -14.07 -12.79
CA ALA A 209 10.69 -15.51 -12.98
C ALA A 209 10.16 -15.98 -14.35
N ILE A 210 9.14 -15.31 -14.92
CA ILE A 210 8.52 -15.74 -16.19
C ILE A 210 9.14 -15.09 -17.43
N MET A 211 9.63 -13.86 -17.32
CA MET A 211 10.14 -13.09 -18.45
C MET A 211 11.37 -13.66 -19.16
N PRO A 212 12.26 -14.47 -18.52
CA PRO A 212 13.31 -15.18 -19.23
C PRO A 212 12.80 -16.14 -20.32
N SER A 213 11.55 -16.62 -20.25
CA SER A 213 11.00 -17.52 -21.26
C SER A 213 10.66 -16.81 -22.57
N ALA A 214 11.14 -17.35 -23.70
CA ALA A 214 10.85 -16.85 -25.04
C ALA A 214 9.37 -17.02 -25.47
N SER A 215 8.62 -17.88 -24.77
CA SER A 215 7.17 -18.04 -24.98
C SER A 215 6.38 -16.81 -24.55
N ILE A 216 6.90 -16.03 -23.61
CA ILE A 216 6.25 -14.81 -23.09
C ILE A 216 6.47 -13.66 -24.07
N LYS A 217 5.35 -13.17 -24.61
CA LYS A 217 5.30 -12.09 -25.59
C LYS A 217 5.06 -10.74 -24.94
N LYS A 218 4.22 -10.70 -23.91
CA LYS A 218 3.94 -9.49 -23.13
C LYS A 218 3.46 -9.86 -21.73
N LEU A 219 3.83 -9.06 -20.73
CA LEU A 219 3.33 -9.17 -19.37
C LEU A 219 2.82 -7.81 -18.90
N ILE A 220 1.58 -7.78 -18.42
CA ILE A 220 0.99 -6.60 -17.79
C ILE A 220 1.14 -6.75 -16.27
N CYS A 221 1.97 -5.94 -15.66
CA CYS A 221 2.18 -5.90 -14.22
C CYS A 221 1.16 -4.94 -13.61
N VAL A 222 0.21 -5.48 -12.84
CA VAL A 222 -0.90 -4.73 -12.26
C VAL A 222 -0.74 -4.66 -10.74
N ASP A 223 -0.74 -3.47 -10.18
CA ASP A 223 -0.79 -3.25 -8.73
C ASP A 223 -1.49 -1.93 -8.42
N ARG A 224 -1.97 -1.77 -7.19
CA ARG A 224 -2.52 -0.49 -6.72
C ARG A 224 -1.42 0.43 -6.20
N ASP A 225 -0.34 -0.15 -5.67
CA ASP A 225 0.76 0.57 -5.04
C ASP A 225 1.75 1.12 -6.09
N ILE A 226 1.73 2.42 -6.32
CA ILE A 226 2.61 3.10 -7.29
C ILE A 226 4.09 2.90 -6.94
N ARG A 227 4.44 2.80 -5.66
CA ARG A 227 5.82 2.58 -5.19
C ARG A 227 6.29 1.17 -5.56
N ALA A 228 5.40 0.19 -5.45
CA ALA A 228 5.67 -1.18 -5.84
C ALA A 228 5.89 -1.26 -7.36
N LEU A 229 5.05 -0.57 -8.14
CA LEU A 229 5.18 -0.49 -9.60
C LEU A 229 6.47 0.19 -10.05
N GLU A 230 6.89 1.28 -9.41
CA GLU A 230 8.18 1.92 -9.67
C GLU A 230 9.36 0.98 -9.38
N CYS A 231 9.25 0.12 -8.36
CA CYS A 231 10.24 -0.92 -8.10
C CYS A 231 10.17 -2.04 -9.15
N ALA A 232 8.98 -2.46 -9.57
CA ALA A 232 8.78 -3.48 -10.60
C ALA A 232 9.36 -3.05 -11.95
N GLU A 233 9.17 -1.78 -12.34
CA GLU A 233 9.75 -1.21 -13.54
C GLU A 233 11.28 -1.29 -13.53
N LYS A 234 11.91 -0.97 -12.39
CA LYS A 234 13.37 -1.09 -12.23
C LYS A 234 13.84 -2.55 -12.25
N ASN A 235 13.12 -3.44 -11.59
CA ASN A 235 13.48 -4.86 -11.53
C ASN A 235 13.37 -5.52 -12.91
N LEU A 236 12.32 -5.18 -13.67
CA LEU A 236 12.03 -5.77 -14.98
C LEU A 236 12.66 -4.99 -16.15
N ALA A 237 13.63 -4.11 -15.88
CA ALA A 237 14.20 -3.20 -16.88
C ALA A 237 14.77 -3.91 -18.12
N ASP A 238 15.31 -5.12 -17.95
CA ASP A 238 15.83 -5.96 -19.04
C ASP A 238 14.76 -6.39 -20.05
N TRP A 239 13.48 -6.35 -19.65
CA TRP A 239 12.34 -6.72 -20.49
C TRP A 239 11.37 -5.57 -20.74
N LYS A 240 11.79 -4.30 -20.58
CA LYS A 240 10.93 -3.11 -20.71
C LYS A 240 10.04 -3.09 -21.97
N GLU A 241 10.52 -3.62 -23.09
CA GLU A 241 9.77 -3.68 -24.36
C GLU A 241 8.63 -4.72 -24.36
N LYS A 242 8.62 -5.63 -23.39
CA LYS A 242 7.61 -6.67 -23.20
C LYS A 242 6.74 -6.46 -21.95
N ILE A 243 7.06 -5.47 -21.12
CA ILE A 243 6.32 -5.18 -19.89
C ILE A 243 5.38 -3.99 -20.11
N GLU A 244 4.20 -4.06 -19.51
CA GLU A 244 3.32 -2.91 -19.31
C GLU A 244 3.08 -2.75 -17.81
N ILE A 245 3.44 -1.60 -17.25
CA ILE A 245 3.15 -1.25 -15.87
C ILE A 245 1.77 -0.59 -15.82
N ARG A 246 0.86 -1.13 -15.02
CA ARG A 246 -0.51 -0.60 -14.91
C ARG A 246 -0.93 -0.46 -13.46
N GLN A 247 -1.13 0.79 -13.04
CA GLN A 247 -1.74 1.06 -11.75
C GLN A 247 -3.25 0.80 -11.79
N ALA A 248 -3.73 -0.13 -10.97
CA ALA A 248 -5.15 -0.41 -10.83
C ALA A 248 -5.50 -1.06 -9.49
N ASP A 249 -6.68 -0.71 -8.98
CA ASP A 249 -7.26 -1.32 -7.78
C ASP A 249 -8.06 -2.58 -8.16
N LEU A 250 -7.45 -3.75 -8.01
CA LEU A 250 -8.05 -5.05 -8.32
C LEU A 250 -9.18 -5.47 -7.36
N SER A 251 -9.50 -4.65 -6.35
CA SER A 251 -10.77 -4.79 -5.60
C SER A 251 -11.98 -4.28 -6.39
N LYS A 252 -11.76 -3.72 -7.57
CA LYS A 252 -12.77 -3.23 -8.51
C LYS A 252 -12.61 -3.91 -9.88
N PRO A 253 -13.64 -3.89 -10.74
CA PRO A 253 -13.52 -4.33 -12.12
C PRO A 253 -12.38 -3.62 -12.86
N ILE A 254 -11.62 -4.38 -13.65
CA ILE A 254 -10.54 -3.85 -14.48
C ILE A 254 -10.81 -4.10 -15.97
N ASP A 255 -10.52 -3.11 -16.80
CA ASP A 255 -10.60 -3.23 -18.26
C ASP A 255 -9.31 -3.84 -18.81
N LEU A 256 -9.23 -5.17 -18.71
CA LEU A 256 -8.23 -6.02 -19.36
C LEU A 256 -8.95 -7.20 -20.03
N CYS A 257 -8.51 -7.57 -21.22
CA CYS A 257 -9.10 -8.66 -22.00
C CYS A 257 -8.06 -9.35 -22.89
N ASN A 258 -8.47 -10.50 -23.44
CA ASN A 258 -7.69 -11.31 -24.39
C ASN A 258 -6.30 -11.70 -23.85
N LEU A 259 -6.22 -12.11 -22.58
CA LEU A 259 -5.00 -12.64 -21.97
C LEU A 259 -4.92 -14.15 -22.12
N ASP A 260 -3.75 -14.64 -22.48
CA ASP A 260 -3.41 -16.07 -22.54
C ASP A 260 -3.21 -16.67 -21.15
N PHE A 261 -2.69 -15.88 -20.21
CA PHE A 261 -2.50 -16.31 -18.84
C PHE A 261 -2.59 -15.16 -17.83
N ILE A 262 -2.91 -15.50 -16.60
CA ILE A 262 -2.83 -14.61 -15.44
C ILE A 262 -2.15 -15.37 -14.30
N VAL A 263 -1.19 -14.71 -13.66
CA VAL A 263 -0.53 -15.18 -12.44
C VAL A 263 -0.87 -14.22 -11.30
N MET A 264 -1.07 -14.73 -10.08
CA MET A 264 -1.32 -13.86 -8.93
C MET A 264 -0.97 -14.47 -7.57
N ASN A 265 -0.55 -13.60 -6.66
CA ASN A 265 -0.52 -13.83 -5.21
C ASN A 265 -1.38 -12.75 -4.52
N PRO A 266 -2.71 -12.95 -4.46
CA PRO A 266 -3.61 -11.95 -3.87
C PRO A 266 -3.29 -11.63 -2.40
N PRO A 267 -3.60 -10.42 -1.91
CA PRO A 267 -3.38 -10.08 -0.51
C PRO A 267 -4.36 -10.82 0.43
N PHE A 268 -3.84 -11.58 1.40
CA PHE A 268 -4.63 -12.42 2.31
C PHE A 268 -4.62 -12.00 3.79
N HIS A 269 -4.25 -10.75 4.10
CA HIS A 269 -4.00 -10.29 5.48
C HIS A 269 -5.13 -9.42 6.09
N THR A 270 -6.25 -9.23 5.39
CA THR A 270 -7.43 -8.53 5.93
C THR A 270 -8.31 -9.51 6.71
N GLY A 271 -9.29 -9.05 7.50
CA GLY A 271 -10.13 -9.97 8.28
C GLY A 271 -10.71 -11.10 7.40
N LYS A 272 -10.96 -12.30 7.96
CA LYS A 272 -11.30 -13.51 7.16
C LYS A 272 -12.36 -13.27 6.07
N LYS A 273 -13.42 -12.52 6.38
CA LYS A 273 -14.50 -12.20 5.44
C LYS A 273 -14.05 -11.25 4.33
N GLU A 274 -13.32 -10.19 4.68
CA GLU A 274 -12.77 -9.22 3.73
C GLU A 274 -11.76 -9.88 2.79
N THR A 275 -10.91 -10.76 3.30
CA THR A 275 -9.96 -11.54 2.49
C THR A 275 -10.69 -12.41 1.47
N LEU A 276 -11.78 -13.08 1.88
CA LEU A 276 -12.57 -13.92 0.98
C LEU A 276 -13.21 -13.11 -0.16
N GLU A 277 -13.87 -11.99 0.17
CA GLU A 277 -14.50 -11.12 -0.83
C GLU A 277 -13.48 -10.47 -1.77
N LEU A 278 -12.33 -10.05 -1.25
CA LEU A 278 -11.25 -9.51 -2.07
C LEU A 278 -10.73 -10.55 -3.06
N GLY A 279 -10.49 -11.78 -2.60
CA GLY A 279 -10.08 -12.88 -3.46
C GLY A 279 -11.12 -13.25 -4.53
N LYS A 280 -12.42 -13.18 -4.20
CA LYS A 280 -13.51 -13.35 -5.19
C LYS A 280 -13.42 -12.33 -6.32
N THR A 281 -13.17 -11.07 -5.99
CA THR A 281 -13.04 -10.01 -7.00
C THR A 281 -11.80 -10.24 -7.87
N PHE A 282 -10.67 -10.63 -7.29
CA PHE A 282 -9.45 -10.98 -8.04
C PHE A 282 -9.71 -12.13 -9.02
N ILE A 283 -10.34 -13.21 -8.56
CA ILE A 283 -10.69 -14.37 -9.41
C ILE A 283 -11.67 -13.97 -10.52
N THR A 284 -12.64 -13.11 -10.22
CA THR A 284 -13.62 -12.61 -11.20
C THR A 284 -12.96 -11.73 -12.25
N ASN A 285 -12.04 -10.85 -11.85
CA ASN A 285 -11.23 -10.05 -12.76
C ASN A 285 -10.38 -10.96 -13.66
N ALA A 286 -9.71 -11.95 -13.07
CA ALA A 286 -8.89 -12.89 -13.82
C ALA A 286 -9.71 -13.66 -14.87
N PHE A 287 -10.85 -14.22 -14.47
CA PHE A 287 -11.77 -14.88 -15.39
C PHE A 287 -12.22 -13.94 -16.51
N SER A 288 -12.61 -12.71 -16.20
CA SER A 288 -13.11 -11.75 -17.20
C SER A 288 -12.03 -11.36 -18.20
N SER A 289 -10.77 -11.26 -17.76
CA SER A 289 -9.65 -10.83 -18.60
C SER A 289 -9.02 -11.92 -19.47
N LEU A 290 -9.17 -13.20 -19.10
CA LEU A 290 -8.66 -14.32 -19.87
C LEU A 290 -9.46 -14.53 -21.17
N LYS A 291 -8.79 -15.02 -22.22
CA LYS A 291 -9.46 -15.59 -23.40
C LYS A 291 -9.94 -17.02 -23.11
N SER A 292 -10.77 -17.59 -23.98
CA SER A 292 -11.10 -19.03 -23.89
C SER A 292 -9.84 -19.89 -24.04
N GLY A 293 -9.66 -20.86 -23.15
CA GLY A 293 -8.46 -21.67 -22.99
C GLY A 293 -7.32 -20.98 -22.23
N GLY A 294 -7.54 -19.75 -21.74
CA GLY A 294 -6.54 -19.02 -20.97
C GLY A 294 -6.35 -19.61 -19.57
N ILE A 295 -5.13 -19.48 -19.03
CA ILE A 295 -4.72 -20.13 -17.77
C ILE A 295 -4.70 -19.10 -16.63
N LEU A 296 -5.34 -19.41 -15.51
CA LEU A 296 -5.09 -18.78 -14.22
C LEU A 296 -4.16 -19.66 -13.40
N LEU A 297 -3.07 -19.10 -12.87
CA LEU A 297 -2.24 -19.74 -11.86
C LEU A 297 -2.13 -18.84 -10.63
N MET A 298 -2.64 -19.29 -9.50
CA MET A 298 -2.66 -18.49 -8.28
C MET A 298 -2.17 -19.26 -7.06
N VAL A 299 -1.52 -18.54 -6.14
CA VAL A 299 -1.27 -19.04 -4.79
C VAL A 299 -2.31 -18.48 -3.84
N ALA A 300 -2.77 -19.31 -2.90
CA ALA A 300 -3.66 -18.89 -1.83
C ALA A 300 -3.36 -19.61 -0.51
N ASN A 301 -3.76 -19.03 0.61
CA ASN A 301 -3.75 -19.75 1.89
C ASN A 301 -4.67 -20.97 1.83
N SER A 302 -4.22 -22.13 2.32
CA SER A 302 -4.95 -23.40 2.19
C SER A 302 -6.34 -23.38 2.82
N HIS A 303 -6.53 -22.60 3.89
CA HIS A 303 -7.81 -22.51 4.62
C HIS A 303 -8.89 -21.68 3.92
N LEU A 304 -8.55 -20.95 2.84
CA LEU A 304 -9.51 -20.15 2.08
C LEU A 304 -10.15 -21.01 0.97
N PRO A 305 -11.48 -21.10 0.87
CA PRO A 305 -12.16 -22.02 -0.05
C PRO A 305 -12.25 -21.47 -1.48
N TYR A 306 -11.13 -21.09 -2.08
CA TYR A 306 -11.14 -20.50 -3.43
C TYR A 306 -11.38 -21.52 -4.55
N GLU A 307 -11.18 -22.82 -4.32
CA GLU A 307 -11.43 -23.88 -5.30
C GLU A 307 -12.90 -23.94 -5.70
N GLU A 308 -13.81 -23.74 -4.74
CA GLU A 308 -15.26 -23.68 -5.02
C GLU A 308 -15.55 -22.52 -5.99
N LEU A 309 -15.01 -21.34 -5.71
CA LEU A 309 -15.20 -20.13 -6.52
C LEU A 309 -14.55 -20.24 -7.90
N VAL A 310 -13.39 -20.89 -7.99
CA VAL A 310 -12.73 -21.20 -9.25
C VAL A 310 -13.56 -22.21 -10.03
N GLY A 311 -14.06 -23.27 -9.38
CA GLY A 311 -14.90 -24.30 -9.99
C GLY A 311 -16.24 -23.80 -10.52
N GLU A 312 -16.80 -22.74 -9.93
CA GLU A 312 -18.01 -22.08 -10.43
C GLU A 312 -17.78 -21.30 -11.75
N LYS A 313 -16.56 -20.81 -11.99
CA LYS A 313 -16.26 -19.89 -13.12
C LYS A 313 -15.49 -20.54 -14.25
N PHE A 314 -14.52 -21.38 -13.93
CA PHE A 314 -13.55 -21.94 -14.87
C PHE A 314 -14.02 -23.31 -15.37
N SER A 315 -13.69 -23.66 -16.63
CA SER A 315 -14.08 -24.95 -17.21
C SER A 315 -13.38 -26.14 -16.55
N SER A 316 -12.18 -25.93 -16.00
CA SER A 316 -11.49 -26.91 -15.17
C SER A 316 -10.52 -26.23 -14.20
N HIS A 317 -10.22 -26.91 -13.09
CA HIS A 317 -9.19 -26.49 -12.14
C HIS A 317 -8.52 -27.69 -11.47
N LYS A 318 -7.30 -27.50 -10.99
CA LYS A 318 -6.57 -28.48 -10.17
C LYS A 318 -5.71 -27.78 -9.12
N ILE A 319 -5.49 -28.46 -8.00
CA ILE A 319 -4.47 -28.08 -7.02
C ILE A 319 -3.14 -28.66 -7.48
N VAL A 320 -2.19 -27.80 -7.87
CA VAL A 320 -0.88 -28.20 -8.40
C VAL A 320 0.08 -28.57 -7.26
N SER A 321 -0.02 -27.86 -6.14
CA SER A 321 0.75 -28.12 -4.92
C SER A 321 -0.04 -27.59 -3.72
N GLN A 322 0.14 -28.21 -2.55
CA GLN A 322 -0.40 -27.74 -1.28
C GLN A 322 0.57 -28.03 -0.15
N GLU A 323 1.27 -27.00 0.29
CA GLU A 323 2.37 -27.12 1.26
C GLU A 323 2.50 -25.85 2.09
N LYS A 324 3.05 -25.97 3.31
CA LYS A 324 3.40 -24.83 4.17
C LYS A 324 2.25 -23.85 4.45
N GLY A 325 1.00 -24.34 4.43
CA GLY A 325 -0.20 -23.53 4.65
C GLY A 325 -0.70 -22.76 3.43
N PHE A 326 -0.12 -23.00 2.25
CA PHE A 326 -0.53 -22.45 0.98
C PHE A 326 -0.94 -23.57 0.01
N LYS A 327 -1.65 -23.19 -1.05
CA LYS A 327 -2.00 -24.04 -2.19
C LYS A 327 -1.84 -23.26 -3.49
N ILE A 328 -1.44 -23.97 -4.54
CA ILE A 328 -1.33 -23.46 -5.90
C ILE A 328 -2.50 -24.02 -6.70
N ILE A 329 -3.33 -23.14 -7.23
CA ILE A 329 -4.49 -23.48 -8.04
C ILE A 329 -4.17 -23.09 -9.49
N GLU A 330 -4.28 -24.06 -10.39
CA GLU A 330 -4.30 -23.83 -11.84
C GLU A 330 -5.73 -24.01 -12.34
N ALA A 331 -6.21 -23.09 -13.17
CA ALA A 331 -7.54 -23.13 -13.76
C ALA A 331 -7.54 -22.70 -15.23
N ILE A 332 -8.45 -23.26 -16.03
CA ILE A 332 -8.58 -22.99 -17.46
C ILE A 332 -9.94 -22.32 -17.71
N LYS A 333 -9.95 -21.20 -18.43
CA LYS A 333 -11.19 -20.52 -18.84
C LYS A 333 -11.88 -21.31 -19.95
#